data_AF-A0A2E9QV46-F1
#
_entry.id   AF-A0A2E9QV46-F1
#
_cell.length_a   1.000
_cell.length_b   1.000
_cell.length_c   1.000
_cell.angle_alpha   90.00
_cell.angle_beta   90.00
_cell.angle_gamma   90.00
#
_symmetry.space_group_name_H-M   'P 1'
#
loop_
_entity.id
_entity.type
_entity.pdbx_description
1 polymer ?
#
loop_
_entity_poly.entity_id
_entity_poly.type
_entity_poly.pdbx_seq_one_letter_code
_entity_poly.pdbx_strand_id
1 'polypeptide(L)'
;MDVCIEVLQMTTKAVDVERARVRCVQMRLFPARPRQVCQAIRLNWMAALYLRDAGWLSFDPESVSELDEAQEAELTFLGSLVVAGTDGSMLEYLLRGLRKPYQYRIDEMFYDWRNQQWRLLPELGNVDGEEFLREWLDELVEQEDERQIRQIEKLASEALQFLHQQEHEESVDDSVLDIRSSRRPRIHKP
;
A
#
# COMPACT_ATOMS: atom_id res chain seq x y z
N MET A 1 3.56 -15.57 -38.63
CA MET A 1 2.75 -16.28 -37.63
C MET A 1 2.79 -15.41 -36.37
N ASP A 2 2.28 -14.18 -36.46
CA ASP A 2 2.66 -13.10 -35.51
C ASP A 2 1.47 -12.38 -34.90
N VAL A 3 0.25 -12.91 -35.10
CA VAL A 3 -0.97 -12.28 -34.57
C VAL A 3 -1.39 -12.89 -33.22
N CYS A 4 -0.85 -14.06 -32.84
CA CYS A 4 -1.27 -14.75 -31.62
C CYS A 4 -0.56 -14.28 -30.34
N ILE A 5 0.61 -13.64 -30.42
CA ILE A 5 1.36 -13.20 -29.23
C ILE A 5 0.84 -11.85 -28.70
N GLU A 6 0.44 -10.91 -29.56
CA GLU A 6 -0.11 -9.62 -29.12
C GLU A 6 -1.49 -9.77 -28.47
N VAL A 7 -2.32 -10.69 -28.96
CA VAL A 7 -3.66 -10.93 -28.38
C VAL A 7 -3.56 -11.53 -26.98
N LEU A 8 -2.55 -12.36 -26.70
CA LEU A 8 -2.31 -12.92 -25.37
C LEU A 8 -1.77 -11.89 -24.37
N GLN A 9 -1.04 -10.87 -24.82
CA GLN A 9 -0.55 -9.77 -23.97
C GLN A 9 -1.60 -8.68 -23.69
N MET A 10 -2.64 -8.56 -24.52
CA MET A 10 -3.74 -7.61 -24.27
C MET A 10 -4.80 -8.17 -23.30
N THR A 11 -4.98 -9.49 -23.25
CA THR A 11 -5.94 -10.12 -22.34
C THR A 11 -5.44 -10.25 -20.91
N THR A 12 -4.13 -10.24 -20.66
CA THR A 12 -3.55 -10.30 -19.31
C THR A 12 -3.52 -8.95 -18.59
N LYS A 13 -3.45 -7.83 -19.32
CA LYS A 13 -3.34 -6.47 -18.76
C LYS A 13 -4.60 -5.96 -18.04
N ALA A 14 -5.79 -6.33 -18.51
CA ALA A 14 -7.06 -5.96 -17.86
C ALA A 14 -7.47 -6.93 -16.72
N VAL A 15 -6.85 -8.11 -16.65
CA VAL A 15 -7.14 -9.14 -15.63
C VAL A 15 -6.39 -8.84 -14.33
N ASP A 16 -5.29 -8.08 -14.39
CA ASP A 16 -4.42 -7.85 -13.24
C ASP A 16 -5.05 -6.88 -12.22
N VAL A 17 -5.61 -5.75 -12.66
CA VAL A 17 -6.19 -4.75 -11.74
C VAL A 17 -7.39 -5.27 -10.95
N GLU A 18 -8.12 -6.27 -11.48
CA GLU A 18 -9.23 -6.91 -10.77
C GLU A 18 -8.78 -7.70 -9.53
N ARG A 19 -7.46 -7.96 -9.37
CA ARG A 19 -6.92 -8.56 -8.13
C ARG A 19 -7.01 -7.61 -6.95
N ALA A 20 -6.87 -6.30 -7.16
CA ALA A 20 -7.04 -5.28 -6.13
C ALA A 20 -8.51 -4.99 -5.81
N ARG A 21 -9.44 -5.67 -6.49
CA ARG A 21 -10.87 -5.52 -6.22
C ARG A 21 -11.25 -6.30 -4.96
N VAL A 22 -11.81 -5.58 -4.01
CA VAL A 22 -12.36 -6.15 -2.77
C VAL A 22 -13.61 -6.96 -3.13
N ARG A 23 -13.50 -8.27 -2.99
CA ARG A 23 -14.66 -9.16 -2.93
C ARG A 23 -15.07 -9.18 -1.45
N CYS A 24 -16.34 -9.08 -1.10
CA CYS A 24 -16.78 -9.25 0.29
C CYS A 24 -16.33 -10.63 0.78
N VAL A 25 -15.24 -10.71 1.55
CA VAL A 25 -14.68 -11.99 2.01
C VAL A 25 -14.75 -12.10 3.53
N GLN A 26 -14.79 -10.98 4.28
CA GLN A 26 -14.90 -11.06 5.73
C GLN A 26 -15.71 -9.89 6.32
N MET A 27 -16.54 -10.18 7.31
CA MET A 27 -17.15 -9.11 8.11
C MET A 27 -16.10 -8.61 9.10
N ARG A 28 -15.80 -7.31 9.08
CA ARG A 28 -14.93 -6.70 10.08
C ARG A 28 -15.54 -6.83 11.47
N LEU A 29 -14.71 -7.03 12.49
CA LEU A 29 -15.14 -7.05 13.89
C LEU A 29 -15.86 -5.75 14.30
N PHE A 30 -15.50 -4.64 13.66
CA PHE A 30 -16.10 -3.33 13.85
C PHE A 30 -16.31 -2.67 12.48
N PRO A 31 -17.51 -2.79 11.88
CA PRO A 31 -17.79 -2.14 10.61
C PRO A 31 -17.83 -0.61 10.79
N ALA A 32 -17.24 0.11 9.83
CA ALA A 32 -17.18 1.56 9.88
C ALA A 32 -18.49 2.18 9.41
N ARG A 33 -18.88 3.31 10.00
CA ARG A 33 -20.02 4.09 9.50
C ARG A 33 -19.58 4.94 8.30
N PRO A 34 -20.45 5.23 7.33
CA PRO A 34 -20.10 6.06 6.16
C PRO A 34 -19.46 7.40 6.55
N ARG A 35 -20.00 8.08 7.57
CA ARG A 35 -19.44 9.34 8.07
C ARG A 35 -18.04 9.22 8.66
N GLN A 36 -17.73 8.09 9.32
CA GLN A 36 -16.40 7.86 9.89
C GLN A 36 -15.36 7.70 8.78
N VAL A 37 -15.70 6.95 7.72
CA VAL A 37 -14.83 6.79 6.55
C VAL A 37 -14.59 8.14 5.88
N CYS A 38 -15.65 8.91 5.60
CA CYS A 38 -15.52 10.26 5.02
C CYS A 38 -14.61 11.16 5.86
N GLN A 39 -14.73 11.14 7.19
CA GLN A 39 -13.85 11.90 8.08
C GLN A 39 -12.40 11.44 7.99
N ALA A 40 -12.15 10.12 7.97
CA ALA A 40 -10.81 9.55 7.88
C ALA A 40 -10.08 9.98 6.60
N ILE A 41 -10.76 9.94 5.46
CA ILE A 41 -10.21 10.36 4.17
C ILE A 41 -10.32 11.88 3.93
N ARG A 42 -10.85 12.64 4.88
CA ARG A 42 -11.13 14.09 4.77
C ARG A 42 -12.07 14.47 3.62
N LEU A 43 -12.94 13.56 3.22
CA LEU A 43 -14.01 13.82 2.26
C LEU A 43 -15.15 14.57 2.96
N ASN A 44 -15.58 15.68 2.39
CA ASN A 44 -16.78 16.38 2.86
C ASN A 44 -18.00 15.47 2.71
N TRP A 45 -18.83 15.36 3.76
CA TRP A 45 -20.06 14.56 3.73
C TRP A 45 -20.96 14.88 2.53
N MET A 46 -21.12 16.15 2.18
CA MET A 46 -21.91 16.57 1.02
C MET A 46 -21.33 16.06 -0.31
N ALA A 47 -20.00 15.90 -0.40
CA ALA A 47 -19.37 15.33 -1.58
C ALA A 47 -19.68 13.82 -1.70
N ALA A 48 -19.78 13.09 -0.59
CA ALA A 48 -20.22 11.69 -0.61
C ALA A 48 -21.67 11.56 -1.10
N LEU A 49 -22.57 12.45 -0.66
CA LEU A 49 -23.96 12.52 -1.15
C LEU A 49 -24.00 12.83 -2.64
N TYR A 50 -23.20 13.80 -3.10
CA TYR A 50 -23.09 14.14 -4.52
C TYR A 50 -22.57 12.95 -5.36
N LEU A 51 -21.60 12.18 -4.87
CA LEU A 51 -21.10 10.99 -5.56
C LEU A 51 -22.21 9.94 -5.75
N ARG A 52 -23.10 9.77 -4.78
CA ARG A 52 -24.30 8.94 -4.94
C ARG A 52 -25.25 9.55 -5.96
N ASP A 53 -25.60 10.82 -5.83
CA ASP A 53 -26.60 11.48 -6.68
C ASP A 53 -26.16 11.51 -8.16
N ALA A 54 -24.85 11.62 -8.41
CA ALA A 54 -24.24 11.52 -9.73
C ALA A 54 -24.04 10.06 -10.23
N GLY A 55 -24.44 9.06 -9.44
CA GLY A 55 -24.38 7.64 -9.82
C GLY A 55 -22.98 7.02 -9.81
N TRP A 56 -22.02 7.63 -9.09
CA TRP A 56 -20.68 7.09 -8.92
C TRP A 56 -20.61 5.99 -7.87
N LEU A 57 -21.26 6.20 -6.73
CA LEU A 57 -21.40 5.18 -5.68
C LEU A 57 -22.48 4.17 -6.05
N SER A 58 -22.25 2.89 -5.73
CA SER A 58 -23.22 1.83 -5.96
C SER A 58 -24.28 1.69 -4.86
N PHE A 59 -24.12 2.43 -3.76
CA PHE A 59 -25.01 2.41 -2.60
C PHE A 59 -25.30 3.83 -2.10
N ASP A 60 -26.33 3.96 -1.28
CA ASP A 60 -26.68 5.22 -0.63
C ASP A 60 -26.07 5.29 0.79
N PRO A 61 -25.10 6.19 1.04
CA PRO A 61 -24.45 6.33 2.34
C PRO A 61 -25.36 6.87 3.46
N GLU A 62 -26.55 7.40 3.15
CA GLU A 62 -27.56 7.78 4.17
C GLU A 62 -28.44 6.61 4.59
N SER A 63 -28.69 5.67 3.67
CA SER A 63 -29.50 4.48 3.94
C SER A 63 -28.76 3.40 4.75
N VAL A 64 -27.43 3.43 4.72
CA VAL A 64 -26.58 2.40 5.33
C VAL A 64 -26.04 2.88 6.68
N SER A 65 -26.28 2.10 7.73
CA SER A 65 -25.78 2.41 9.07
C SER A 65 -24.31 2.01 9.26
N GLU A 66 -23.90 0.89 8.65
CA GLU A 66 -22.59 0.26 8.76
C GLU A 66 -22.15 -0.24 7.38
N LEU A 67 -20.93 0.11 6.97
CA LEU A 67 -20.37 -0.29 5.69
C LEU A 67 -19.81 -1.71 5.75
N ASP A 68 -20.07 -2.49 4.72
CA ASP A 68 -19.27 -3.68 4.44
C ASP A 68 -17.91 -3.30 3.82
N GLU A 69 -17.01 -4.27 3.69
CA GLU A 69 -15.65 -4.03 3.15
C GLU A 69 -15.67 -3.49 1.72
N ALA A 70 -16.64 -3.91 0.92
CA ALA A 70 -16.73 -3.54 -0.48
C ALA A 70 -17.25 -2.10 -0.63
N GLN A 71 -18.26 -1.71 0.16
CA GLN A 71 -18.78 -0.36 0.25
C GLN A 71 -17.75 0.61 0.84
N GLU A 72 -17.01 0.19 1.86
CA GLU A 72 -15.90 0.97 2.41
C GLU A 72 -14.80 1.19 1.37
N ALA A 73 -14.41 0.14 0.63
CA ALA A 73 -13.43 0.25 -0.44
C ALA A 73 -13.90 1.19 -1.56
N GLU A 74 -15.16 1.09 -1.99
CA GLU A 74 -15.72 1.97 -3.03
C GLU A 74 -15.74 3.44 -2.58
N LEU A 75 -16.20 3.72 -1.35
CA LEU A 75 -16.24 5.06 -0.81
C LEU A 75 -14.82 5.64 -0.61
N THR A 76 -13.89 4.82 -0.13
CA THR A 76 -12.50 5.21 0.07
C THR A 76 -11.81 5.49 -1.26
N PHE A 77 -12.00 4.63 -2.27
CA PHE A 77 -11.41 4.77 -3.59
C PHE A 77 -11.88 6.06 -4.27
N LEU A 78 -13.20 6.22 -4.45
CA LEU A 78 -13.77 7.40 -5.11
C LEU A 78 -13.53 8.67 -4.29
N GLY A 79 -13.70 8.58 -2.97
CA GLY A 79 -13.50 9.72 -2.08
C GLY A 79 -12.06 10.24 -2.09
N SER A 80 -11.07 9.33 -2.13
CA SER A 80 -9.66 9.72 -2.22
C SER A 80 -9.35 10.47 -3.52
N LEU A 81 -9.94 10.04 -4.65
CA LEU A 81 -9.79 10.77 -5.92
C LEU A 81 -10.36 12.19 -5.83
N VAL A 82 -11.56 12.35 -5.28
CA VAL A 82 -12.20 13.66 -5.10
C VAL A 82 -11.38 14.56 -4.17
N VAL A 83 -10.88 14.02 -3.05
CA VAL A 83 -10.05 14.78 -2.10
C VAL A 83 -8.72 15.20 -2.74
N ALA A 84 -8.19 14.43 -3.69
CA ALA A 84 -7.02 14.80 -4.49
C ALA A 84 -7.30 15.92 -5.52
N GLY A 85 -8.51 16.49 -5.56
CA GLY A 85 -8.89 17.58 -6.46
C GLY A 85 -9.42 17.11 -7.82
N THR A 86 -9.79 15.84 -7.93
CA THR A 86 -10.39 15.28 -9.16
C THR A 86 -11.83 15.78 -9.30
N ASP A 87 -12.10 16.55 -10.35
CA ASP A 87 -13.47 16.94 -10.71
C ASP A 87 -14.22 15.81 -11.44
N GLY A 88 -15.51 16.00 -11.75
CA GLY A 88 -16.31 14.96 -12.38
C GLY A 88 -15.78 14.49 -13.75
N SER A 89 -15.21 15.40 -14.54
CA SER A 89 -14.64 15.06 -15.85
C SER A 89 -13.36 14.24 -15.74
N MET A 90 -12.52 14.60 -14.77
CA MET A 90 -11.31 13.87 -14.46
C MET A 90 -11.64 12.51 -13.83
N LEU A 91 -12.72 12.43 -13.05
CA LEU A 91 -13.21 11.18 -12.48
C LEU A 91 -13.69 10.22 -13.58
N GLU A 92 -14.48 10.71 -14.55
CA GLU A 92 -14.85 9.93 -15.74
C GLU A 92 -13.63 9.38 -16.48
N TYR A 93 -12.62 10.22 -16.66
CA TYR A 93 -11.38 9.85 -17.32
C TYR A 93 -10.60 8.77 -16.53
N LEU A 94 -10.38 8.99 -15.24
CA LEU A 94 -9.61 8.06 -14.39
C LEU A 94 -10.34 6.72 -14.22
N LEU A 95 -11.67 6.72 -14.14
CA LEU A 95 -12.46 5.51 -13.94
C LEU A 95 -12.67 4.72 -15.23
N ARG A 96 -12.23 5.25 -16.37
CA ARG A 96 -12.36 4.57 -17.67
C ARG A 96 -11.62 3.24 -17.64
N GLY A 97 -12.35 2.16 -17.94
CA GLY A 97 -11.82 0.80 -17.97
C GLY A 97 -11.90 0.04 -16.64
N LEU A 98 -12.24 0.71 -15.53
CA LEU A 98 -12.61 0.04 -14.29
C LEU A 98 -14.07 -0.39 -14.30
N ARG A 99 -14.37 -1.50 -13.62
CA ARG A 99 -15.73 -2.04 -13.54
C ARG A 99 -16.41 -1.50 -12.30
N LYS A 100 -17.61 -0.95 -12.47
CA LYS A 100 -18.53 -0.70 -11.35
C LYS A 100 -18.95 -2.03 -10.68
N PRO A 101 -19.33 -2.03 -9.39
CA PRO A 101 -19.00 -1.01 -8.38
C PRO A 101 -17.48 -0.87 -8.16
N TYR A 102 -17.00 0.35 -7.89
CA TYR A 102 -15.56 0.70 -7.89
C TYR A 102 -14.85 0.30 -6.59
N GLN A 103 -14.97 -0.97 -6.22
CA GLN A 103 -14.54 -1.55 -4.95
C GLN A 103 -13.05 -1.91 -4.99
N TYR A 104 -12.18 -0.95 -5.31
CA TYR A 104 -10.75 -1.20 -5.51
C TYR A 104 -9.91 -0.67 -4.33
N ARG A 105 -8.84 -1.38 -4.00
CA ARG A 105 -7.84 -0.97 -3.02
C ARG A 105 -6.86 0.01 -3.65
N ILE A 106 -7.03 1.29 -3.34
CA ILE A 106 -6.19 2.36 -3.92
C ILE A 106 -4.72 2.23 -3.51
N ASP A 107 -4.45 1.63 -2.36
CA ASP A 107 -3.13 1.36 -1.80
C ASP A 107 -2.38 0.20 -2.49
N GLU A 108 -3.06 -0.59 -3.30
CA GLU A 108 -2.48 -1.69 -4.09
C GLU A 108 -2.34 -1.30 -5.57
N MET A 109 -2.67 -0.07 -5.94
CA MET A 109 -2.81 0.37 -7.33
C MET A 109 -2.15 1.73 -7.58
N PHE A 110 -1.76 1.96 -8.84
CA PHE A 110 -1.35 3.28 -9.30
C PHE A 110 -1.92 3.55 -10.70
N TYR A 111 -2.06 4.84 -11.04
CA TYR A 111 -2.47 5.23 -12.39
C TYR A 111 -1.25 5.49 -13.26
N ASP A 112 -1.07 4.68 -14.31
CA ASP A 112 -0.04 4.88 -15.33
C ASP A 112 -0.50 5.98 -16.29
N TRP A 113 0.00 7.21 -16.08
CA TRP A 113 -0.34 8.36 -16.91
C TRP A 113 0.08 8.21 -18.38
N ARG A 114 1.18 7.50 -18.65
CA ARG A 114 1.69 7.32 -20.01
C ARG A 114 0.77 6.42 -20.82
N ASN A 115 0.29 5.34 -20.20
CA ASN A 115 -0.59 4.38 -20.85
C ASN A 115 -2.09 4.58 -20.51
N GLN A 116 -2.42 5.60 -19.73
CA GLN A 116 -3.78 6.00 -19.34
C GLN A 116 -4.59 4.83 -18.75
N GLN A 117 -4.01 4.07 -17.83
CA GLN A 117 -4.65 2.90 -17.23
C GLN A 117 -4.21 2.69 -15.80
N TRP A 118 -5.10 2.12 -14.99
CA TRP A 118 -4.76 1.62 -13.67
C TRP A 118 -3.93 0.34 -13.75
N ARG A 119 -2.94 0.23 -12.87
CA ARG A 119 -2.09 -0.95 -12.70
C ARG A 119 -1.95 -1.28 -11.22
N LEU A 120 -1.64 -2.54 -10.92
CA LEU A 120 -1.23 -2.92 -9.57
C LEU A 120 0.16 -2.35 -9.26
N LEU A 121 0.38 -1.99 -8.01
CA LEU A 121 1.73 -1.77 -7.52
C LEU A 121 2.52 -3.08 -7.62
N PRO A 122 3.81 -3.02 -8.02
CA PRO A 122 4.67 -4.19 -7.97
C PRO A 122 4.71 -4.75 -6.55
N GLU A 123 4.41 -6.04 -6.38
CA GLU A 123 4.61 -6.72 -5.11
C GLU A 123 6.12 -6.75 -4.83
N LEU A 124 6.59 -5.93 -3.90
CA LEU A 124 8.01 -5.83 -3.51
C LEU A 124 8.63 -7.17 -3.09
N GLY A 125 7.82 -8.19 -2.78
CA GLY A 125 8.28 -9.54 -2.44
C GLY A 125 8.61 -10.44 -3.64
N ASN A 126 8.18 -10.09 -4.86
CA ASN A 126 8.40 -10.90 -6.07
C ASN A 126 9.38 -10.25 -7.06
N VAL A 127 9.78 -9.00 -6.82
CA VAL A 127 10.94 -8.43 -7.51
C VAL A 127 12.14 -8.99 -6.76
N ASP A 128 12.97 -9.78 -7.44
CA ASP A 128 14.29 -10.09 -6.89
C ASP A 128 15.02 -8.76 -6.76
N GLY A 129 15.02 -8.20 -5.54
CA GLY A 129 15.62 -6.90 -5.27
C GLY A 129 17.11 -6.86 -5.62
N GLU A 130 17.76 -8.02 -5.66
CA GLU A 130 19.13 -8.17 -6.14
C GLU A 130 19.22 -8.00 -7.65
N GLU A 131 18.30 -8.58 -8.41
CA GLU A 131 18.25 -8.45 -9.87
C GLU A 131 17.95 -7.01 -10.29
N PHE A 132 16.96 -6.37 -9.66
CA PHE A 132 16.66 -4.96 -9.91
C PHE A 132 17.83 -4.02 -9.55
N LEU A 133 18.47 -4.24 -8.39
CA LEU A 133 19.64 -3.46 -8.00
C LEU A 133 20.80 -3.65 -8.98
N ARG A 134 20.99 -4.88 -9.50
CA ARG A 134 22.04 -5.20 -10.46
C ARG A 134 21.79 -4.49 -11.79
N GLU A 135 20.59 -4.60 -12.36
CA GLU A 135 20.22 -3.89 -13.59
C GLU A 135 20.43 -2.38 -13.44
N TRP A 136 20.01 -1.81 -12.31
CA TRP A 136 20.20 -0.39 -12.05
C TRP A 136 21.67 0.02 -11.90
N LEU A 137 22.50 -0.79 -11.24
CA LEU A 137 23.95 -0.55 -11.14
C LEU A 137 24.63 -0.63 -12.51
N ASP A 138 24.20 -1.57 -13.37
CA ASP A 138 24.71 -1.70 -14.74
C ASP A 138 24.38 -0.44 -15.56
N GLU A 139 23.17 0.11 -15.44
CA GLU A 139 22.79 1.39 -16.06
C GLU A 139 23.64 2.56 -15.55
N LEU A 140 23.92 2.63 -14.23
CA LEU A 140 24.76 3.69 -13.67
C LEU A 140 26.22 3.60 -14.14
N VAL A 141 26.73 2.38 -14.33
CA VAL A 141 28.06 2.15 -14.91
C VAL A 141 28.08 2.60 -16.37
N GLU A 142 27.05 2.27 -17.15
CA GLU A 142 26.93 2.69 -18.55
C GLU A 142 26.83 4.22 -18.69
N GLN A 143 26.17 4.87 -17.74
CA GLN A 143 26.05 6.33 -17.67
C GLN A 143 27.27 7.04 -17.05
N GLU A 144 28.27 6.28 -16.58
CA GLU A 144 29.44 6.78 -15.85
C GLU A 144 29.08 7.69 -14.64
N ASP A 145 27.92 7.46 -13.99
CA ASP A 145 27.48 8.26 -12.83
C ASP A 145 28.14 7.77 -11.53
N GLU A 146 29.45 8.06 -11.43
CA GLU A 146 30.28 7.73 -10.28
C GLU A 146 29.73 8.29 -8.96
N ARG A 147 29.02 9.43 -9.02
CA ARG A 147 28.48 10.08 -7.82
C ARG A 147 27.39 9.23 -7.19
N GLN A 148 26.46 8.73 -7.99
CA GLN A 148 25.38 7.87 -7.49
C GLN A 148 25.94 6.54 -6.97
N ILE A 149 26.91 5.94 -7.68
CA ILE A 149 27.55 4.70 -7.25
C ILE A 149 28.20 4.87 -5.87
N ARG A 150 28.96 5.95 -5.65
CA ARG A 150 29.56 6.26 -4.34
C ARG A 150 28.53 6.52 -3.25
N GLN A 151 27.39 7.10 -3.59
CA GLN A 151 26.31 7.31 -2.64
C GLN A 151 25.67 5.99 -2.19
N ILE A 152 25.48 5.05 -3.12
CA ILE A 152 24.98 3.70 -2.83
C ILE A 152 25.98 2.96 -1.94
N GLU A 153 27.29 3.00 -2.25
CA GLU A 153 28.36 2.40 -1.42
C GLU A 153 28.31 2.92 0.02
N LYS A 154 28.17 4.24 0.19
CA LYS A 154 28.08 4.86 1.50
C LYS A 154 26.87 4.37 2.29
N LEU A 155 25.69 4.36 1.67
CA LEU A 155 24.45 3.89 2.33
C LEU A 155 24.53 2.41 2.72
N ALA A 156 25.07 1.56 1.84
CA ALA A 156 25.27 0.14 2.13
C ALA A 156 26.23 -0.06 3.31
N SER A 157 27.32 0.72 3.36
CA SER A 157 28.29 0.67 4.45
C SER A 157 27.70 1.12 5.79
N GLU A 158 26.90 2.19 5.80
CA GLU A 158 26.20 2.67 7.00
C GLU A 158 25.20 1.63 7.52
N ALA A 159 24.44 0.97 6.63
CA ALA A 159 23.52 -0.09 7.00
C ALA A 159 24.23 -1.31 7.61
N LEU A 160 25.36 -1.73 7.02
CA LEU A 160 26.17 -2.83 7.55
C LEU A 160 26.76 -2.50 8.93
N GLN A 161 27.22 -1.26 9.14
CA GLN A 161 27.71 -0.81 10.45
C GLN A 161 26.60 -0.84 11.50
N PHE A 162 25.38 -0.42 11.15
CA PHE A 162 24.24 -0.47 12.04
C PHE A 162 23.90 -1.90 12.47
N LEU A 163 23.90 -2.87 11.54
CA LEU A 163 23.65 -4.28 11.84
C LEU A 163 24.73 -4.86 12.77
N HIS A 164 26.02 -4.57 12.53
CA HIS A 164 27.10 -5.02 13.41
C HIS A 164 27.00 -4.43 14.82
N GLN A 165 26.46 -3.21 14.96
CA GLN A 165 26.27 -2.57 16.26
C GLN A 165 25.11 -3.18 17.05
N GLN A 166 24.03 -3.59 16.36
CA GLN A 166 22.90 -4.28 16.99
C GLN A 166 23.27 -5.67 17.52
N GLU A 167 24.09 -6.44 16.79
CA GLU A 167 24.58 -7.74 17.25
C GLU A 167 25.46 -7.63 18.50
N HIS A 168 26.16 -6.49 18.67
CA HIS A 168 27.05 -6.31 19.82
C HIS A 168 26.30 -5.94 21.10
N GLU A 169 25.16 -5.24 21.01
CA GLU A 169 24.30 -4.89 22.15
C GLU A 169 23.55 -6.11 22.71
N GLU A 170 23.15 -7.08 21.89
CA GLU A 170 22.53 -8.32 22.36
C GLU A 170 23.50 -9.27 23.09
N SER A 171 24.82 -9.19 22.83
CA SER A 171 25.81 -10.05 23.50
C SER A 171 26.24 -9.59 24.89
N VAL A 172 25.94 -8.33 25.27
CA VAL A 172 26.37 -7.76 26.57
C VAL A 172 25.38 -8.08 27.69
N ASP A 173 24.10 -8.32 27.39
CA ASP A 173 23.06 -8.56 28.41
C ASP A 173 23.13 -9.97 29.04
N ASP A 174 23.74 -10.95 28.35
CA ASP A 174 23.90 -12.32 28.88
C ASP A 174 25.02 -12.45 29.95
N SER A 175 25.83 -11.40 30.12
CA SER A 175 26.92 -11.37 31.13
C SER A 175 26.53 -10.70 32.46
N VAL A 176 25.32 -10.12 32.57
CA VAL A 176 24.88 -9.36 33.76
C VAL A 176 24.09 -10.21 34.77
N LEU A 177 23.75 -11.46 34.46
CA LEU A 177 22.94 -12.31 35.33
C LEU A 177 23.67 -12.95 36.53
N ASP A 178 24.99 -12.84 36.67
CA ASP A 178 25.73 -13.63 37.68
C ASP A 178 26.12 -12.91 38.99
N ILE A 179 25.65 -11.67 39.25
CA ILE A 179 26.04 -10.91 40.47
C ILE A 179 24.94 -10.88 41.56
N ARG A 180 23.76 -11.46 41.35
CA ARG A 180 22.65 -11.42 42.33
C ARG A 180 22.39 -12.73 43.08
N SER A 181 23.44 -13.39 43.59
CA SER A 181 23.30 -14.47 44.57
C SER A 181 24.11 -14.22 45.84
N SER A 182 23.81 -13.14 46.56
CA SER A 182 24.11 -13.07 48.00
C SER A 182 23.43 -11.86 48.64
N ARG A 183 22.34 -12.13 49.37
CA ARG A 183 21.92 -11.52 50.67
C ARG A 183 20.42 -11.70 50.85
N ARG A 184 19.99 -12.77 51.52
CA ARG A 184 18.71 -12.79 52.25
C ARG A 184 19.01 -12.59 53.74
N PRO A 185 18.53 -11.51 54.38
CA PRO A 185 18.53 -11.43 55.83
C PRO A 185 17.35 -12.24 56.41
N ARG A 186 17.67 -13.08 57.40
CA ARG A 186 16.69 -13.79 58.25
C ARG A 186 15.97 -12.78 59.14
N ILE A 187 14.65 -12.71 59.04
CA ILE A 187 13.81 -12.01 60.03
C ILE A 187 13.28 -13.06 61.00
N HIS A 188 13.69 -12.97 62.26
CA HIS A 188 13.02 -13.62 63.39
C HIS A 188 11.96 -12.67 63.94
N LYS A 189 10.75 -13.17 64.16
CA LYS A 189 9.74 -12.59 65.07
C LYS A 189 9.38 -13.65 66.11
N PRO A 190 9.20 -13.30 67.38
CA PRO A 190 8.22 -13.96 68.24
C PRO A 190 6.79 -13.49 67.90
#